data_AF-A0A1Y1HKH5-F1
#
_entry.id   AF-A0A1Y1HKH5-F1
#
_cell.length_a   1.000
_cell.length_b   1.000
_cell.length_c   1.000
_cell.angle_alpha   90.00
_cell.angle_beta   90.00
_cell.angle_gamma   90.00
#
_symmetry.space_group_name_H-M   'P 1'
#
loop_
_entity.id
_entity.type
_entity.pdbx_description
1 polymer ?
#
loop_
_entity_poly.entity_id
_entity_poly.type
_entity_poly.pdbx_seq_one_letter_code
_entity_poly.pdbx_strand_id
1 'polypeptide(L)'
;MSAEEVSIVRVGAGSFATAYVWQSYNSVVLKKVAEPLQNDVLLREYNRLQALYPQVGNELLFKVPKAMEHFPSYSFFPAGFKDNKQSFVARIYLGKDCTEPKRFFNPLNFPLDANRLSQLEVGVPIAEIARDMGRLLSRIHFKAGFDGRDIEFVLGGHQSNPLRKIGFYCFDFNQLRTWKSAQDLVDSFLANDPYYPRPGHEYWDDFRTGYLLEAANGEKDTEIAEEVLSLLVSRLKQ
;
A
#
# COMPACT_ATOMS: atom_id res chain seq x y z
N MET A 1 26.33 10.57 30.12
CA MET A 1 25.52 10.01 29.01
C MET A 1 24.75 11.17 28.40
N SER A 2 25.09 11.59 27.18
CA SER A 2 24.27 12.56 26.45
C SER A 2 22.93 11.89 26.14
N ALA A 3 21.81 12.56 26.42
CA ALA A 3 20.52 12.12 25.90
C ALA A 3 20.65 12.03 24.37
N GLU A 4 20.48 10.84 23.79
CA GLU A 4 20.37 10.72 22.34
C GLU A 4 19.24 11.65 21.89
N GLU A 5 19.59 12.58 21.01
CA GLU A 5 18.66 13.57 20.51
C GLU A 5 17.61 12.83 19.68
N VAL A 6 16.39 12.75 20.22
CA VAL A 6 15.27 12.10 19.55
C VAL A 6 14.95 12.88 18.27
N SER A 7 15.31 12.31 17.12
CA SER A 7 15.03 12.88 15.81
C SER A 7 13.77 12.27 15.21
N ILE A 8 12.79 13.12 14.97
CA ILE A 8 11.62 12.81 14.14
C ILE A 8 11.82 13.50 12.80
N VAL A 9 11.77 12.72 11.72
CA VAL A 9 12.10 13.17 10.37
C VAL A 9 10.90 13.00 9.46
N ARG A 10 10.51 14.05 8.73
CA ARG A 10 9.46 13.97 7.71
C ARG A 10 9.94 13.08 6.55
N VAL A 11 9.12 12.10 6.15
CA VAL A 11 9.41 11.18 5.04
C VAL A 11 8.69 11.59 3.76
N GLY A 12 7.48 12.14 3.90
CA GLY A 12 6.69 12.64 2.78
C GLY A 12 5.41 13.30 3.24
N ALA A 13 4.75 14.04 2.35
CA ALA A 13 3.37 14.44 2.56
C ALA A 13 2.54 14.22 1.30
N GLY A 14 1.29 13.85 1.53
CA GLY A 14 0.22 13.89 0.55
C GLY A 14 -0.79 14.98 0.89
N SER A 15 -1.86 15.02 0.11
CA SER A 15 -3.00 15.93 0.32
C SER A 15 -3.74 15.64 1.63
N PHE A 16 -3.75 14.39 2.09
CA PHE A 16 -4.43 13.98 3.32
C PHE A 16 -3.57 14.14 4.57
N ALA A 17 -2.31 13.69 4.53
CA ALA A 17 -1.47 13.62 5.71
C ALA A 17 0.02 13.71 5.37
N THR A 18 0.80 14.10 6.37
CA THR A 18 2.26 14.05 6.39
C THR A 18 2.72 12.87 7.23
N ALA A 19 3.66 12.09 6.69
CA ALA A 19 4.29 10.97 7.38
C ALA A 19 5.65 11.39 7.94
N TYR A 20 5.90 11.03 9.19
CA TYR A 20 7.18 11.23 9.88
C TYR A 20 7.69 9.90 10.43
N VAL A 21 8.99 9.71 10.52
CA VAL A 21 9.63 8.58 11.18
C VAL A 21 10.27 9.05 12.47
N TRP A 22 9.99 8.34 13.56
CA TRP A 22 10.68 8.48 14.83
C TRP A 22 11.90 7.56 14.85
N GLN A 23 13.10 8.12 14.69
CA GLN A 23 14.32 7.32 14.45
C GLN A 23 14.81 6.55 15.68
N SER A 24 14.59 7.07 16.89
CA SER A 24 15.06 6.45 18.14
C SER A 24 14.14 5.35 18.70
N TYR A 25 12.98 5.09 18.09
CA TYR A 25 12.01 4.10 18.58
C TYR A 25 11.55 3.15 17.46
N ASN A 26 12.29 2.06 17.24
CA ASN A 26 11.94 0.96 16.31
C ASN A 26 11.37 1.39 14.94
N SER A 27 11.76 2.57 14.43
CA SER A 27 11.26 3.17 13.18
C SER A 27 9.72 3.29 13.12
N VAL A 28 9.08 3.79 14.18
CA VAL A 28 7.64 4.12 14.17
C VAL A 28 7.34 5.25 13.19
N VAL A 29 6.25 5.10 12.43
CA VAL A 29 5.73 6.15 11.55
C VAL A 29 4.59 6.90 12.24
N LEU A 30 4.70 8.22 12.30
CA LEU A 30 3.66 9.13 12.74
C LEU A 30 2.94 9.71 11.52
N LYS A 31 1.62 9.52 11.43
CA LYS A 31 0.78 10.11 10.38
C LYS A 31 0.02 11.30 10.96
N LYS A 32 0.30 12.51 10.45
CA LYS A 32 -0.35 13.76 10.86
C LYS A 32 -1.25 14.24 9.72
N VAL A 33 -2.55 14.38 9.96
CA VAL A 33 -3.46 14.94 8.93
C VAL A 33 -3.08 16.38 8.58
N ALA A 34 -3.32 16.76 7.33
CA ALA A 34 -3.04 18.10 6.82
C ALA A 34 -3.92 19.15 7.52
N GLU A 35 -5.22 18.83 7.70
CA GLU A 35 -6.20 19.71 8.34
C GLU A 35 -6.84 19.05 9.58
N PRO A 36 -7.04 19.78 10.70
CA PRO A 36 -7.72 19.27 11.90
C PRO A 36 -9.05 18.57 11.67
N LEU A 37 -9.85 19.08 10.74
CA LEU A 37 -11.16 18.53 10.38
C LEU A 37 -11.08 17.10 9.80
N GLN A 38 -9.90 16.65 9.40
CA GLN A 38 -9.68 15.31 8.85
C GLN A 38 -9.37 14.26 9.92
N ASN A 39 -9.34 14.62 11.22
CA ASN A 39 -9.01 13.66 12.29
C ASN A 39 -9.96 12.45 12.32
N ASP A 40 -11.25 12.63 12.03
CA ASP A 40 -12.20 11.51 11.93
C ASP A 40 -11.84 10.50 10.84
N VAL A 41 -11.23 10.96 9.74
CA VAL A 41 -10.74 10.09 8.67
C VAL A 41 -9.56 9.26 9.18
N LEU A 42 -8.64 9.88 9.94
CA LEU A 42 -7.49 9.19 10.53
C LEU A 42 -7.93 8.17 11.60
N LEU A 43 -8.93 8.50 12.43
CA LEU A 43 -9.53 7.57 13.38
C LEU A 43 -10.16 6.36 12.66
N ARG A 44 -10.84 6.59 11.53
CA ARG A 44 -11.36 5.48 10.70
C ARG A 44 -10.24 4.61 10.14
N GLU A 45 -9.16 5.21 9.64
CA GLU A 45 -7.98 4.47 9.17
C GLU A 45 -7.38 3.62 10.29
N TYR A 46 -7.21 4.20 11.50
CA TYR A 46 -6.75 3.48 12.68
C TYR A 46 -7.63 2.26 12.98
N ASN A 47 -8.95 2.44 13.05
CA ASN A 47 -9.88 1.34 13.35
C ASN A 47 -9.85 0.25 12.27
N ARG A 48 -9.71 0.62 10.98
CA ARG A 48 -9.60 -0.35 9.88
C ARG A 48 -8.30 -1.12 9.95
N LEU A 49 -7.17 -0.47 10.25
CA LEU A 49 -5.89 -1.15 10.44
C LEU A 49 -5.93 -2.13 11.61
N GLN A 50 -6.60 -1.78 12.73
CA GLN A 50 -6.82 -2.71 13.84
C GLN A 50 -7.62 -3.95 13.41
N ALA A 51 -8.66 -3.77 12.59
CA ALA A 51 -9.48 -4.87 12.09
C ALA A 51 -8.76 -5.73 11.03
N LEU A 52 -7.97 -5.08 10.16
CA LEU A 52 -7.32 -5.70 9.01
C LEU A 52 -6.04 -6.45 9.40
N TYR A 53 -5.24 -5.90 10.30
CA TYR A 53 -3.92 -6.44 10.67
C TYR A 53 -3.94 -7.92 11.10
N PRO A 54 -4.89 -8.39 11.94
CA PRO A 54 -4.99 -9.81 12.30
C PRO A 54 -5.32 -10.73 11.12
N GLN A 55 -6.04 -10.23 10.11
CA GLN A 55 -6.55 -11.02 8.98
C GLN A 55 -5.52 -11.19 7.85
N VAL A 56 -4.62 -10.22 7.71
CA VAL A 56 -3.55 -10.22 6.70
C VAL A 56 -2.22 -10.78 7.23
N GLY A 57 -2.25 -11.30 8.46
CA GLY A 57 -1.22 -11.05 9.46
C GLY A 57 0.13 -11.74 9.36
N ASN A 58 0.40 -12.65 8.42
CA ASN A 58 1.76 -13.13 8.12
C ASN A 58 1.80 -13.92 6.78
N GLU A 59 3.02 -14.17 6.27
CA GLU A 59 3.37 -14.95 5.06
C GLU A 59 3.26 -14.26 3.68
N LEU A 60 2.96 -12.96 3.64
CA LEU A 60 3.04 -12.17 2.41
C LEU A 60 4.32 -11.31 2.38
N LEU A 61 4.81 -11.03 1.17
CA LEU A 61 5.86 -10.06 0.87
C LEU A 61 5.46 -8.68 1.38
N PHE A 62 4.24 -8.24 1.06
CA PHE A 62 3.71 -6.95 1.49
C PHE A 62 3.34 -6.96 2.97
N LYS A 63 3.99 -6.07 3.74
CA LYS A 63 3.66 -5.82 5.13
C LYS A 63 2.64 -4.69 5.23
N VAL A 64 1.59 -4.94 6.02
CA VAL A 64 0.63 -3.92 6.43
C VAL A 64 1.08 -3.34 7.77
N PRO A 65 1.05 -2.01 7.96
CA PRO A 65 1.43 -1.38 9.22
C PRO A 65 0.50 -1.78 10.35
N LYS A 66 1.08 -2.14 11.51
CA LYS A 66 0.32 -2.28 12.74
C LYS A 66 0.00 -0.89 13.29
N ALA A 67 -1.29 -0.53 13.38
CA ALA A 67 -1.69 0.68 14.08
C ALA A 67 -1.36 0.52 15.57
N MET A 68 -0.62 1.48 16.13
CA MET A 68 -0.19 1.41 17.54
C MET A 68 -1.10 2.25 18.43
N GLU A 69 -1.30 3.51 18.07
CA GLU A 69 -2.05 4.47 18.88
C GLU A 69 -2.64 5.57 18.01
N HIS A 70 -3.75 6.17 18.45
CA HIS A 70 -4.38 7.32 17.81
C HIS A 70 -4.47 8.49 18.79
N PHE A 71 -3.92 9.64 18.40
CA PHE A 71 -3.97 10.86 19.21
C PHE A 71 -4.97 11.86 18.60
N PRO A 72 -6.04 12.23 19.33
CA PRO A 72 -7.02 13.19 18.82
C PRO A 72 -6.51 14.65 18.84
N SER A 73 -5.44 14.94 19.59
CA SER A 73 -4.87 16.28 19.73
C SER A 73 -3.45 16.38 19.19
N TYR A 74 -3.15 17.53 18.59
CA TYR A 74 -1.82 17.90 18.09
C TYR A 74 -0.80 18.22 19.18
N SER A 75 -1.19 18.28 20.46
CA SER A 75 -0.30 18.59 21.58
C SER A 75 0.92 17.67 21.66
N PHE A 76 0.84 16.48 21.06
CA PHE A 76 1.94 15.52 20.99
C PHE A 76 2.99 15.81 19.91
N PHE A 77 2.68 16.66 18.91
CA PHE A 77 3.61 17.00 17.83
C PHE A 77 4.44 18.25 18.21
N PRO A 78 5.71 18.12 18.67
CA PRO A 78 6.56 19.27 18.97
C PRO A 78 6.71 20.23 17.81
N ALA A 79 6.79 21.53 18.09
CA ALA A 79 6.84 22.59 17.09
C ALA A 79 8.10 22.57 16.18
N GLY A 80 9.13 21.80 16.54
CA GLY A 80 10.46 21.82 15.92
C GLY A 80 10.68 20.90 14.71
N PHE A 81 9.63 20.35 14.08
CA PHE A 81 9.84 19.45 12.94
C PHE A 81 10.35 20.20 11.70
N LYS A 82 11.44 19.69 11.11
CA LYS A 82 11.95 20.18 9.83
C LYS A 82 10.97 19.82 8.72
N ASP A 83 10.38 20.84 8.10
CA ASP A 83 9.44 20.68 7.00
C ASP A 83 10.19 20.48 5.68
N ASN A 84 10.46 19.23 5.31
CA ASN A 84 10.91 18.93 3.95
C ASN A 84 9.69 18.74 3.05
N LYS A 85 9.45 19.64 2.09
CA LYS A 85 8.29 19.58 1.17
C LYS A 85 8.30 18.37 0.23
N GLN A 86 9.38 17.59 0.18
CA GLN A 86 9.60 16.52 -0.78
C GLN A 86 9.19 15.14 -0.24
N SER A 87 8.56 14.31 -1.08
CA SER A 87 8.15 12.92 -0.78
C SER A 87 9.03 11.94 -1.54
N PHE A 88 9.69 11.03 -0.82
CA PHE A 88 10.65 10.06 -1.39
C PHE A 88 10.09 8.64 -1.45
N VAL A 89 8.81 8.51 -1.79
CA VAL A 89 8.12 7.22 -1.83
C VAL A 89 8.28 6.58 -3.22
N ALA A 90 8.78 5.35 -3.25
CA ALA A 90 8.89 4.54 -4.47
C ALA A 90 7.67 3.62 -4.60
N ARG A 91 6.74 3.98 -5.49
CA ARG A 91 5.45 3.29 -5.67
C ARG A 91 5.52 2.25 -6.77
N ILE A 92 5.00 1.05 -6.52
CA ILE A 92 4.99 -0.06 -7.46
C ILE A 92 3.70 0.00 -8.29
N TYR A 93 3.84 0.03 -9.62
CA TYR A 93 2.74 0.09 -10.58
C TYR A 93 2.86 -1.05 -11.60
N LEU A 94 2.16 -2.15 -11.41
CA LEU A 94 2.18 -3.27 -12.37
C LEU A 94 1.02 -3.23 -13.37
N GLY A 95 0.08 -2.30 -13.21
CA GLY A 95 -1.08 -2.14 -14.11
C GLY A 95 -0.93 -1.07 -15.17
N LYS A 96 0.23 -0.42 -15.25
CA LYS A 96 0.56 0.56 -16.31
C LYS A 96 2.06 0.57 -16.55
N ASP A 97 2.43 0.94 -17.77
CA ASP A 97 3.77 1.41 -18.04
C ASP A 97 3.89 2.87 -17.59
N CYS A 98 4.94 3.19 -16.85
CA CYS A 98 5.24 4.56 -16.52
C CYS A 98 5.86 5.22 -17.75
N THR A 99 5.47 6.48 -18.02
CA THR A 99 5.99 7.25 -19.16
C THR A 99 7.52 7.25 -19.22
N GLU A 100 8.05 7.41 -20.44
CA GLU A 100 9.47 7.50 -20.81
C GLU A 100 10.38 8.06 -19.70
N PRO A 101 11.55 7.43 -19.47
CA PRO A 101 12.49 7.88 -18.45
C PRO A 101 12.86 9.34 -18.68
N LYS A 102 12.68 10.16 -17.64
CA LYS A 102 13.15 11.55 -17.68
C LYS A 102 14.67 11.53 -17.80
N ARG A 103 15.24 12.42 -18.63
CA ARG A 103 16.71 12.58 -18.81
C ARG A 103 17.48 12.77 -17.50
N PHE A 104 16.80 13.20 -16.44
CA PHE A 104 17.35 13.36 -15.11
C PHE A 104 16.57 12.51 -14.10
N PHE A 105 17.29 11.78 -13.26
CA PHE A 105 16.73 11.00 -12.15
C PHE A 105 16.00 11.93 -11.17
N ASN A 106 14.75 11.59 -10.84
CA ASN A 106 13.95 12.32 -9.86
C ASN A 106 13.38 11.32 -8.84
N PRO A 107 13.86 11.33 -7.58
CA PRO A 107 13.39 10.40 -6.55
C PRO A 107 12.03 10.77 -5.96
N LEU A 108 11.42 11.89 -6.38
CA LEU A 108 10.15 12.36 -5.86
C LEU A 108 8.99 11.55 -6.45
N ASN A 109 8.22 10.90 -5.58
CA ASN A 109 7.10 10.01 -5.95
C ASN A 109 7.50 9.06 -7.09
N PHE A 110 8.63 8.38 -6.94
CA PHE A 110 9.27 7.59 -8.00
C PHE A 110 8.40 6.39 -8.38
N PRO A 111 7.81 6.36 -9.60
CA PRO A 111 6.95 5.26 -9.99
C PRO A 111 7.82 4.13 -10.57
N LEU A 112 7.55 2.91 -10.11
CA LEU A 112 8.24 1.67 -10.45
C LEU A 112 7.27 0.74 -11.20
N ASP A 113 7.32 0.74 -12.52
CA ASP A 113 6.68 -0.27 -13.34
C ASP A 113 7.54 -1.55 -13.46
N ALA A 114 7.00 -2.57 -14.12
CA ALA A 114 7.71 -3.83 -14.35
C ALA A 114 9.09 -3.63 -14.99
N ASN A 115 9.19 -2.76 -16.00
CA ASN A 115 10.43 -2.48 -16.70
C ASN A 115 11.47 -1.80 -15.79
N ARG A 116 11.07 -0.84 -14.97
CA ARG A 116 11.98 -0.16 -14.02
C ARG A 116 12.40 -1.09 -12.89
N LEU A 117 11.52 -1.96 -12.42
CA LEU A 117 11.85 -2.96 -11.41
C LEU A 117 12.88 -3.97 -11.91
N SER A 118 12.78 -4.41 -13.18
CA SER A 118 13.73 -5.37 -13.76
C SER A 118 15.13 -4.78 -13.97
N GLN A 119 15.23 -3.45 -14.01
CA GLN A 119 16.51 -2.72 -14.12
C GLN A 119 17.21 -2.50 -12.77
N LEU A 120 16.58 -2.84 -11.64
CA LEU A 120 17.22 -2.73 -10.33
C LEU A 120 18.28 -3.83 -10.15
N GLU A 121 19.48 -3.45 -9.70
CA GLU A 121 20.58 -4.41 -9.42
C GLU A 121 20.26 -5.38 -8.28
N VAL A 122 19.37 -4.96 -7.39
CA VAL A 122 18.84 -5.73 -6.28
C VAL A 122 17.66 -6.56 -6.80
N GLY A 123 17.94 -7.71 -7.42
CA GLY A 123 16.93 -8.54 -8.09
C GLY A 123 15.56 -8.58 -7.39
N VAL A 124 14.52 -8.15 -8.11
CA VAL A 124 13.16 -8.04 -7.60
C VAL A 124 12.30 -9.17 -8.15
N PRO A 125 11.61 -9.97 -7.31
CA PRO A 125 10.78 -11.07 -7.78
C PRO A 125 9.40 -10.56 -8.23
N ILE A 126 9.32 -9.88 -9.39
CA ILE A 126 8.12 -9.16 -9.85
C ILE A 126 6.89 -10.09 -9.95
N ALA A 127 7.05 -11.31 -10.43
CA ALA A 127 5.96 -12.30 -10.50
C ALA A 127 5.42 -12.67 -9.11
N GLU A 128 6.31 -12.85 -8.12
CA GLU A 128 5.90 -13.12 -6.73
C GLU A 128 5.21 -11.91 -6.11
N ILE A 129 5.70 -10.69 -6.40
CA ILE A 129 5.06 -9.44 -5.98
C ILE A 129 3.64 -9.35 -6.55
N ALA A 130 3.45 -9.58 -7.84
CA ALA A 130 2.14 -9.58 -8.49
C ALA A 130 1.20 -10.61 -7.84
N ARG A 131 1.69 -11.83 -7.60
CA ARG A 131 0.95 -12.87 -6.90
C ARG A 131 0.53 -12.44 -5.51
N ASP A 132 1.44 -11.87 -4.73
CA ASP A 132 1.15 -11.43 -3.37
C ASP A 132 0.28 -10.17 -3.31
N MET A 133 0.30 -9.30 -4.35
CA MET A 133 -0.71 -8.25 -4.51
C MET A 133 -2.11 -8.85 -4.63
N GLY A 134 -2.26 -9.90 -5.44
CA GLY A 134 -3.53 -10.63 -5.58
C GLY A 134 -3.96 -11.27 -4.27
N ARG A 135 -3.05 -11.97 -3.58
CA ARG A 135 -3.31 -12.58 -2.27
C ARG A 135 -3.71 -11.54 -1.23
N LEU A 136 -2.98 -10.43 -1.13
CA LEU A 136 -3.29 -9.37 -0.17
C LEU A 136 -4.67 -8.77 -0.45
N LEU A 137 -4.98 -8.42 -1.70
CA LEU A 137 -6.28 -7.85 -2.06
C LEU A 137 -7.43 -8.81 -1.76
N SER A 138 -7.25 -10.11 -2.05
CA SER A 138 -8.22 -11.16 -1.72
C SER A 138 -8.46 -11.27 -0.20
N ARG A 139 -7.40 -11.19 0.62
CA ARG A 139 -7.55 -11.14 2.09
C ARG A 139 -8.29 -9.87 2.54
N ILE A 140 -8.05 -8.72 1.91
CA ILE A 140 -8.76 -7.48 2.23
C ILE A 140 -10.26 -7.63 1.90
N HIS A 141 -10.58 -8.19 0.74
CA HIS A 141 -11.95 -8.41 0.30
C HIS A 141 -12.69 -9.40 1.19
N PHE A 142 -12.18 -10.62 1.31
CA PHE A 142 -12.96 -11.73 1.85
C PHE A 142 -12.72 -11.98 3.34
N LYS A 143 -11.50 -11.73 3.85
CA LYS A 143 -11.20 -11.91 5.28
C LYS A 143 -11.48 -10.65 6.10
N ALA A 144 -11.18 -9.47 5.56
CA ALA A 144 -11.38 -8.19 6.25
C ALA A 144 -12.70 -7.50 5.86
N GLY A 145 -13.38 -7.90 4.78
CA GLY A 145 -14.66 -7.35 4.38
C GLY A 145 -14.58 -5.94 3.78
N PHE A 146 -13.44 -5.53 3.24
CA PHE A 146 -13.22 -4.20 2.66
C PHE A 146 -12.91 -4.25 1.17
N ASP A 147 -13.19 -3.17 0.45
CA ASP A 147 -13.07 -3.06 -1.01
C ASP A 147 -11.64 -2.78 -1.52
N GLY A 148 -10.66 -2.56 -0.64
CA GLY A 148 -9.28 -2.24 -1.03
C GLY A 148 -9.09 -0.86 -1.66
N ARG A 149 -10.02 0.08 -1.44
CA ARG A 149 -9.95 1.41 -2.06
C ARG A 149 -8.79 2.26 -1.52
N ASP A 150 -8.08 2.89 -2.46
CA ASP A 150 -6.95 3.83 -2.28
C ASP A 150 -5.70 3.22 -1.63
N ILE A 151 -5.62 1.88 -1.50
CA ILE A 151 -4.41 1.26 -0.96
C ILE A 151 -3.24 1.43 -1.93
N GLU A 152 -2.07 1.79 -1.40
CA GLU A 152 -0.83 1.98 -2.16
C GLU A 152 0.15 0.84 -1.88
N PHE A 153 1.00 0.52 -2.87
CA PHE A 153 2.05 -0.49 -2.77
C PHE A 153 3.41 0.14 -3.01
N VAL A 154 4.35 -0.07 -2.10
CA VAL A 154 5.67 0.60 -2.17
C VAL A 154 6.84 -0.32 -1.88
N LEU A 155 7.98 0.11 -2.38
CA LEU A 155 9.29 -0.45 -2.11
C LEU A 155 9.97 0.36 -0.99
N GLY A 156 10.56 -0.34 -0.03
CA GLY A 156 11.37 0.23 1.05
C GLY A 156 12.53 -0.68 1.47
N GLY A 157 13.19 -0.35 2.58
CA GLY A 157 14.23 -1.21 3.16
C GLY A 157 13.63 -2.27 4.08
N HIS A 158 14.08 -3.52 3.97
CA HIS A 158 13.62 -4.62 4.82
C HIS A 158 13.99 -4.41 6.29
N GLN A 159 13.10 -4.75 7.21
CA GLN A 159 13.28 -4.57 8.66
C GLN A 159 14.59 -5.16 9.23
N SER A 160 15.07 -6.29 8.71
CA SER A 160 16.29 -6.94 9.20
C SER A 160 17.58 -6.39 8.60
N ASN A 161 17.53 -5.75 7.43
CA ASN A 161 18.69 -5.13 6.80
C ASN A 161 18.23 -4.11 5.74
N PRO A 162 17.83 -2.90 6.15
CA PRO A 162 17.20 -1.94 5.25
C PRO A 162 18.13 -1.39 4.16
N LEU A 163 19.45 -1.57 4.30
CA LEU A 163 20.46 -1.12 3.33
C LEU A 163 20.78 -2.16 2.26
N ARG A 164 20.46 -3.44 2.48
CA ARG A 164 20.84 -4.55 1.57
C ARG A 164 19.69 -5.44 1.16
N LYS A 165 18.53 -5.33 1.80
CA LYS A 165 17.35 -6.13 1.53
C LYS A 165 16.16 -5.22 1.25
N ILE A 166 15.38 -5.59 0.25
CA ILE A 166 14.16 -4.88 -0.12
C ILE A 166 13.02 -5.32 0.80
N GLY A 167 12.24 -4.35 1.26
CA GLY A 167 10.97 -4.54 1.94
C GLY A 167 9.83 -4.06 1.04
N PHE A 168 8.68 -4.71 1.16
CA PHE A 168 7.46 -4.36 0.44
C PHE A 168 6.38 -3.99 1.45
N TYR A 169 5.69 -2.87 1.20
CA TYR A 169 4.73 -2.32 2.14
C TYR A 169 3.44 -1.91 1.43
N CYS A 170 2.31 -2.13 2.09
CA CYS A 170 1.01 -1.65 1.65
C CYS A 170 0.46 -0.66 2.69
N PHE A 171 0.02 0.51 2.26
CA PHE A 171 -0.52 1.55 3.15
C PHE A 171 -1.66 2.34 2.50
N ASP A 172 -2.13 3.37 3.22
CA ASP A 172 -3.23 4.27 2.88
C ASP A 172 -4.61 3.58 2.90
N PHE A 173 -5.04 3.23 4.12
CA PHE A 173 -6.32 2.55 4.35
C PHE A 173 -7.45 3.53 4.75
N ASN A 174 -7.22 4.83 4.52
CA ASN A 174 -8.13 5.93 4.86
C ASN A 174 -9.42 5.93 4.01
N GLN A 175 -9.45 5.26 2.85
CA GLN A 175 -10.62 5.21 1.96
C GLN A 175 -11.33 3.87 1.84
N LEU A 176 -10.84 2.80 2.51
CA LEU A 176 -11.50 1.48 2.50
C LEU A 176 -12.99 1.56 2.81
N ARG A 177 -13.80 0.76 2.14
CA ARG A 177 -15.25 0.66 2.39
C ARG A 177 -15.65 -0.79 2.47
N THR A 178 -16.71 -1.07 3.22
CA THR A 178 -17.37 -2.38 3.13
C THR A 178 -18.01 -2.52 1.76
N TRP A 179 -17.98 -3.71 1.19
CA TRP A 179 -18.59 -4.02 -0.09
C TRP A 179 -19.81 -4.93 0.07
N LYS A 180 -20.68 -4.97 -0.94
CA LYS A 180 -21.89 -5.82 -0.96
C LYS A 180 -21.99 -6.67 -2.22
N SER A 181 -21.24 -6.32 -3.25
CA SER A 181 -21.27 -6.97 -4.56
C SER A 181 -19.87 -7.01 -5.18
N ALA A 182 -19.67 -7.92 -6.15
CA ALA A 182 -18.47 -7.92 -6.99
C ALA A 182 -18.24 -6.57 -7.68
N GLN A 183 -19.33 -5.85 -7.99
CA GLN A 183 -19.26 -4.53 -8.63
C GLN A 183 -18.57 -3.48 -7.76
N ASP A 184 -18.81 -3.48 -6.44
CA ASP A 184 -18.12 -2.58 -5.51
C ASP A 184 -16.60 -2.80 -5.52
N LEU A 185 -16.19 -4.08 -5.57
CA LEU A 185 -14.78 -4.49 -5.62
C LEU A 185 -14.11 -4.07 -6.93
N VAL A 186 -14.81 -4.26 -8.05
CA VAL A 186 -14.35 -3.83 -9.38
C VAL A 186 -14.23 -2.31 -9.45
N ASP A 187 -15.21 -1.58 -8.93
CA ASP A 187 -15.20 -0.11 -8.95
C ASP A 187 -14.08 0.45 -8.08
N SER A 188 -13.80 -0.17 -6.93
CA SER A 188 -12.64 0.14 -6.10
C SER A 188 -11.32 -0.12 -6.84
N PHE A 189 -11.18 -1.31 -7.46
CA PHE A 189 -9.98 -1.67 -8.24
C PHE A 189 -9.71 -0.67 -9.38
N LEU A 190 -10.76 -0.22 -10.08
CA LEU A 190 -10.65 0.73 -11.20
C LEU A 190 -10.45 2.18 -10.75
N ALA A 191 -10.99 2.55 -9.58
CA ALA A 191 -10.79 3.87 -8.98
C ALA A 191 -9.38 4.04 -8.41
N ASN A 192 -8.73 2.94 -8.01
CA ASN A 192 -7.34 2.97 -7.61
C ASN A 192 -6.46 3.34 -8.80
N ASP A 193 -5.37 4.03 -8.50
CA ASP A 193 -4.22 4.09 -9.39
C ASP A 193 -3.83 2.65 -9.81
N PRO A 194 -3.29 2.44 -11.02
CA PRO A 194 -3.03 1.10 -11.58
C PRO A 194 -1.82 0.41 -10.94
N TYR A 195 -1.91 0.19 -9.62
CA TYR A 195 -0.91 -0.50 -8.80
C TYR A 195 -0.90 -2.00 -9.11
N TYR A 196 -2.09 -2.60 -9.17
CA TYR A 196 -2.28 -4.01 -9.50
C TYR A 196 -1.99 -4.26 -10.98
N PRO A 197 -1.45 -5.44 -11.35
CA PRO A 197 -1.52 -5.91 -12.72
C PRO A 197 -2.95 -5.84 -13.26
N ARG A 198 -3.10 -5.42 -14.51
CA ARG A 198 -4.40 -5.33 -15.20
C ARG A 198 -4.53 -6.43 -16.25
N PRO A 199 -5.74 -6.87 -16.63
CA PRO A 199 -5.93 -7.79 -17.74
C PRO A 199 -5.18 -7.33 -18.99
N GLY A 200 -4.33 -8.20 -19.54
CA GLY A 200 -3.53 -7.89 -20.73
C GLY A 200 -2.15 -7.26 -20.44
N HIS A 201 -1.84 -6.89 -19.20
CA HIS A 201 -0.50 -6.48 -18.78
C HIS A 201 0.32 -7.68 -18.28
N GLU A 202 1.64 -7.50 -18.24
CA GLU A 202 2.58 -8.45 -17.64
C GLU A 202 2.19 -8.77 -16.19
N TYR A 203 2.38 -10.02 -15.77
CA TYR A 203 2.06 -10.53 -14.43
C TYR A 203 0.57 -10.52 -14.02
N TRP A 204 -0.37 -10.27 -14.96
CA TRP A 204 -1.80 -10.43 -14.68
C TRP A 204 -2.15 -11.83 -14.19
N ASP A 205 -1.59 -12.86 -14.82
CA ASP A 205 -1.89 -14.25 -14.46
C ASP A 205 -1.34 -14.62 -13.07
N ASP A 206 -0.20 -14.06 -12.67
CA ASP A 206 0.33 -14.21 -11.32
C ASP A 206 -0.58 -13.57 -10.28
N PHE A 207 -1.02 -12.32 -10.53
CA PHE A 207 -2.01 -11.64 -9.68
C PHE A 207 -3.31 -12.42 -9.57
N ARG A 208 -3.87 -12.85 -10.71
CA ARG A 208 -5.09 -13.66 -10.77
C ARG A 208 -4.94 -14.93 -9.95
N THR A 209 -3.82 -15.63 -10.12
CA THR A 209 -3.52 -16.87 -9.38
C THR A 209 -3.52 -16.62 -7.87
N GLY A 210 -2.83 -15.56 -7.43
CA GLY A 210 -2.79 -15.20 -6.01
C GLY A 210 -4.15 -14.81 -5.45
N TYR A 211 -4.94 -14.05 -6.21
CA TYR A 211 -6.26 -13.59 -5.79
C TYR A 211 -7.24 -14.77 -5.58
N LEU A 212 -7.28 -15.71 -6.54
CA LEU A 212 -8.11 -16.92 -6.45
C LEU A 212 -7.63 -17.88 -5.36
N LEU A 213 -6.32 -18.05 -5.19
CA LEU A 213 -5.76 -18.94 -4.16
C LEU A 213 -6.23 -18.56 -2.76
N GLU A 214 -6.27 -17.27 -2.42
CA GLU A 214 -6.74 -16.84 -1.10
C GLU A 214 -8.27 -16.88 -0.96
N ALA A 215 -9.01 -16.68 -2.05
CA ALA A 215 -10.47 -16.76 -2.08
C ALA A 215 -10.98 -18.21 -1.93
N ALA A 216 -10.20 -19.19 -2.40
CA ALA A 216 -10.53 -20.62 -2.32
C ALA A 216 -10.76 -21.18 -0.90
N ASN A 217 -10.45 -20.40 0.14
CA ASN A 217 -10.75 -20.75 1.53
C ASN A 217 -12.26 -20.65 1.86
N GLY A 218 -13.07 -20.04 1.00
CA GLY A 218 -14.53 -19.95 1.11
C GLY A 218 -15.22 -20.20 -0.23
N GLU A 219 -16.22 -21.08 -0.25
CA GLU A 219 -16.94 -21.44 -1.50
C GLU A 219 -17.62 -20.22 -2.13
N LYS A 220 -18.32 -19.41 -1.33
CA LYS A 220 -18.94 -18.14 -1.78
C LYS A 220 -17.91 -17.08 -2.21
N ASP A 221 -16.76 -17.05 -1.57
CA ASP A 221 -15.70 -16.09 -1.88
C ASP A 221 -15.09 -16.40 -3.24
N THR A 222 -14.98 -17.67 -3.60
CA THR A 222 -14.46 -18.14 -4.89
C THR A 222 -15.36 -17.68 -6.04
N GLU A 223 -16.68 -17.82 -5.91
CA GLU A 223 -17.64 -17.38 -6.93
C GLU A 223 -17.54 -15.86 -7.16
N ILE A 224 -17.53 -15.07 -6.09
CA ILE A 224 -17.40 -13.61 -6.17
C ILE A 224 -16.03 -13.23 -6.74
N ALA A 225 -14.96 -13.95 -6.40
CA ALA A 225 -13.63 -13.69 -6.93
C ALA A 225 -13.53 -13.92 -8.44
N GLU A 226 -14.10 -15.01 -8.96
CA GLU A 226 -14.20 -15.29 -10.40
C GLU A 226 -15.05 -14.21 -11.10
N GLU A 227 -16.16 -13.79 -10.50
CA GLU A 227 -17.00 -12.70 -11.02
C GLU A 227 -16.23 -11.39 -11.14
N VAL A 228 -15.52 -10.98 -10.07
CA VAL A 228 -14.66 -9.77 -10.07
C VAL A 228 -13.65 -9.82 -11.21
N LEU A 229 -12.94 -10.94 -11.37
CA LEU A 229 -11.91 -11.09 -12.40
C LEU A 229 -12.52 -11.04 -13.81
N SER A 230 -13.67 -11.67 -14.02
CA SER A 230 -14.41 -11.62 -15.29
C SER A 230 -14.85 -10.19 -15.63
N LEU A 231 -15.39 -9.46 -14.65
CA LEU A 231 -15.77 -8.05 -14.80
C LEU A 231 -14.57 -7.16 -15.12
N LEU A 232 -13.42 -7.37 -14.48
CA LEU A 232 -12.19 -6.64 -14.79
C LEU A 232 -11.73 -6.91 -16.23
N VAL A 233 -11.72 -8.16 -16.67
CA VAL A 233 -11.36 -8.53 -18.05
C VAL A 233 -12.29 -7.85 -19.05
N SER A 234 -13.60 -7.87 -18.82
CA SER A 234 -14.57 -7.26 -19.74
C SER A 234 -14.49 -5.73 -19.83
N ARG A 235 -14.10 -5.05 -18.73
CA ARG A 235 -13.97 -3.59 -18.68
C ARG A 235 -12.64 -3.04 -19.18
N LEU A 236 -11.55 -3.81 -19.07
CA LEU A 236 -10.19 -3.34 -19.37
C LEU A 236 -9.61 -3.89 -20.68
N LYS A 237 -10.24 -4.87 -21.33
CA LYS A 237 -9.85 -5.35 -22.67
C LYS A 237 -10.60 -4.68 -23.84
N GLN A 238 -11.28 -3.54 -23.58
CA GLN A 238 -11.82 -2.66 -24.62
C GLN A 238 -10.79 -1.60 -25.00
#